data_AF-A0A011P0H1-F1
#
_entry.id   AF-A0A011P0H1-F1
#
_cell.length_a   1.000
_cell.length_b   1.000
_cell.length_c   1.000
_cell.angle_alpha   90.00
_cell.angle_beta   90.00
_cell.angle_gamma   90.00
#
_symmetry.space_group_name_H-M   'P 1'
#
loop_
_entity.id
_entity.type
_entity.pdbx_description
1 polymer ?
#
loop_
_entity_poly.entity_id
_entity_poly.type
_entity_poly.pdbx_seq_one_letter_code
_entity_poly.pdbx_strand_id
1 'polypeptide(L)'
;MTMPRALENFSLPAEVTDALLQRSGRHAPYLELAIACEGGDQEAIETLAAACGHDLAAVNRCQIEALEWILGFAGLADEAGSKNG
;
A
#
# COMPACT_ATOMS: atom_id res chain seq x y z
N MET A 1 -8.56 -5.08 14.43
CA MET A 1 -7.59 -6.18 14.25
C MET A 1 -6.19 -5.57 14.25
N THR A 2 -5.21 -6.14 14.93
CA THR A 2 -3.83 -5.60 14.96
C THR A 2 -3.00 -6.15 13.79
N MET A 3 -1.97 -5.43 13.35
CA MET A 3 -1.06 -5.89 12.30
C MET A 3 -0.42 -7.25 12.62
N PRO A 4 0.17 -7.50 13.81
CA PRO A 4 0.71 -8.82 14.15
C PRO A 4 -0.30 -9.95 13.95
N ARG A 5 -1.55 -9.73 14.39
CA ARG A 5 -2.61 -10.73 14.26
C ARG A 5 -3.03 -10.98 12.82
N ALA A 6 -2.99 -9.94 11.98
CA ALA A 6 -3.26 -10.07 10.55
C ALA A 6 -2.20 -10.94 9.84
N LEU A 7 -0.96 -10.95 10.35
CA LEU A 7 0.18 -11.62 9.72
C LEU A 7 0.44 -13.04 10.25
N GLU A 8 -0.29 -13.51 11.27
CA GLU A 8 -0.02 -14.79 11.97
C GLU A 8 0.11 -16.02 11.05
N ASN A 9 -0.59 -16.04 9.91
CA ASN A 9 -0.61 -17.17 8.98
C ASN A 9 0.24 -16.95 7.71
N PHE A 10 1.01 -15.86 7.65
CA PHE A 10 1.81 -15.51 6.47
C PHE A 10 3.30 -15.74 6.73
N SER A 11 3.97 -16.46 5.83
CA SER A 11 5.43 -16.52 5.78
C SER A 11 5.94 -15.37 4.91
N LEU A 12 6.30 -14.25 5.54
CA LEU A 12 6.79 -13.06 4.84
C LEU A 12 8.32 -12.97 4.87
N PRO A 13 8.93 -12.35 3.85
CA PRO A 13 10.33 -11.96 3.90
C PRO A 13 10.62 -11.07 5.12
N ALA A 14 11.86 -11.12 5.63
CA ALA A 14 12.26 -10.38 6.83
C ALA A 14 12.09 -8.86 6.61
N GLU A 15 12.49 -8.36 5.45
CA GLU A 15 12.41 -6.93 5.12
C GLU A 15 10.97 -6.40 5.07
N VAL A 16 9.99 -7.25 4.77
CA VAL A 16 8.56 -6.90 4.78
C VAL A 16 8.03 -6.94 6.21
N THR A 17 8.45 -7.93 6.99
CA THR A 17 8.10 -8.06 8.41
C THR A 17 8.59 -6.86 9.22
N ASP A 18 9.84 -6.44 9.00
CA ASP A 18 10.46 -5.30 9.66
C ASP A 18 9.68 -3.99 9.38
N ALA A 19 9.29 -3.76 8.13
CA ALA A 19 8.50 -2.58 7.79
C ALA A 19 7.09 -2.60 8.41
N LEU A 20 6.40 -3.73 8.32
CA LEU A 20 5.01 -3.84 8.78
C LEU A 20 4.87 -3.83 10.31
N LEU A 21 5.76 -4.53 11.02
CA LEU A 21 5.65 -4.71 12.48
C LEU A 21 6.52 -3.73 13.28
N GLN A 22 7.71 -3.39 12.76
CA GLN A 22 8.70 -2.60 13.50
C GLN A 22 8.86 -1.19 12.94
N ARG A 23 8.23 -0.87 11.79
CA ARG A 23 8.43 0.39 11.07
C ARG A 23 9.90 0.65 10.75
N SER A 24 10.64 -0.41 10.42
CA SER A 24 12.08 -0.36 10.21
C SER A 24 12.49 -1.00 8.88
N GLY A 25 13.77 -0.84 8.53
CA GLY A 25 14.35 -1.44 7.34
C GLY A 25 13.99 -0.71 6.04
N ARG A 26 14.40 -1.32 4.92
CA ARG A 26 14.39 -0.67 3.59
C ARG A 26 13.00 -0.32 3.07
N HIS A 27 11.95 -1.00 3.55
CA HIS A 27 10.58 -0.79 3.08
C HIS A 27 9.77 0.16 3.99
N ALA A 28 10.28 0.50 5.18
CA ALA A 28 9.61 1.43 6.09
C ALA A 28 9.27 2.79 5.47
N PRO A 29 10.18 3.52 4.78
CA PRO A 29 9.85 4.83 4.23
C PRO A 29 8.79 4.76 3.11
N TYR A 30 8.78 3.67 2.33
CA TYR A 30 7.76 3.45 1.31
C TYR A 30 6.39 3.09 1.91
N LEU A 31 6.38 2.36 3.03
CA LEU A 31 5.15 2.06 3.76
C LEU A 31 4.56 3.33 4.40
N GLU A 32 5.40 4.19 4.95
CA GLU A 32 4.98 5.48 5.49
C GLU A 32 4.39 6.38 4.39
N LEU A 33 5.05 6.44 3.23
CA LEU A 33 4.54 7.14 2.05
C LEU A 33 3.17 6.61 1.59
N ALA A 34 2.99 5.29 1.54
CA ALA A 34 1.71 4.69 1.18
C ALA A 34 0.59 5.05 2.18
N ILE A 35 0.88 5.03 3.48
CA ILE A 35 -0.08 5.44 4.52
C ILE A 35 -0.46 6.93 4.36
N ALA A 36 0.50 7.80 4.07
CA ALA A 36 0.22 9.21 3.79
C ALA A 36 -0.67 9.38 2.55
N CYS A 37 -0.43 8.59 1.50
CA CYS A 37 -1.28 8.57 0.30
C CYS A 37 -2.72 8.13 0.61
N GLU A 38 -2.92 7.14 1.48
CA GLU A 38 -4.25 6.72 1.94
C GLU A 38 -4.96 7.81 2.76
N GLY A 39 -4.20 8.57 3.54
CA GLY A 39 -4.72 9.67 4.36
C GLY A 39 -5.01 10.96 3.59
N GLY A 40 -4.46 11.12 2.38
CA GLY A 40 -4.59 12.34 1.58
C GLY A 40 -3.82 13.54 2.15
N ASP A 41 -2.80 13.31 2.98
CA ASP A 41 -1.96 14.37 3.57
C ASP A 41 -0.91 14.83 2.56
N GLN A 42 -1.25 15.87 1.79
CA GLN A 42 -0.42 16.35 0.69
C GLN A 42 0.99 16.78 1.12
N GLU A 43 1.13 17.42 2.28
CA GLU A 43 2.42 17.92 2.79
C GLU A 43 3.31 16.75 3.22
N ALA A 44 2.73 15.77 3.90
CA ALA A 44 3.44 14.54 4.26
C ALA A 44 3.86 13.74 3.02
N ILE A 45 2.98 13.62 2.02
CA ILE A 45 3.28 12.90 0.77
C ILE A 45 4.46 13.53 0.05
N GLU A 46 4.49 14.86 -0.11
CA GLU A 46 5.59 15.55 -0.79
C GLU A 46 6.93 15.35 -0.06
N THR A 47 6.92 15.47 1.27
CA THR A 47 8.11 15.26 2.11
C THR A 47 8.63 13.83 2.03
N LEU A 48 7.75 12.84 2.17
CA LEU A 48 8.09 11.41 2.16
C LEU A 48 8.49 10.93 0.76
N ALA A 49 7.87 11.48 -0.30
CA ALA A 49 8.26 11.21 -1.69
C ALA A 49 9.71 11.62 -1.93
N ALA A 50 10.06 12.85 -1.54
CA ALA A 50 11.43 13.35 -1.67
C ALA A 50 12.43 12.50 -0.85
N ALA A 51 12.05 12.08 0.36
CA ALA A 51 12.87 11.18 1.19
C ALA A 51 13.10 9.81 0.55
N CYS A 52 12.13 9.33 -0.25
CA CYS A 52 12.25 8.10 -1.04
C CYS A 52 12.95 8.31 -2.39
N GLY A 53 13.33 9.54 -2.75
CA GLY A 53 13.96 9.85 -4.04
C GLY A 53 12.98 9.91 -5.22
N HIS A 54 11.70 10.18 -4.96
CA HIS A 54 10.66 10.30 -5.97
C HIS A 54 10.07 11.71 -6.00
N ASP A 55 9.60 12.14 -7.17
CA ASP A 55 8.76 13.33 -7.28
C ASP A 55 7.29 12.99 -7.02
N LEU A 56 6.51 14.01 -6.68
CA LEU A 56 5.10 13.88 -6.37
C LEU A 56 4.28 13.32 -7.55
N ALA A 57 4.67 13.64 -8.79
CA ALA A 57 3.97 13.14 -9.96
C ALA A 57 4.16 11.62 -10.15
N ALA A 58 5.34 11.09 -9.82
CA ALA A 58 5.63 9.67 -9.82
C ALA A 58 4.83 8.94 -8.74
N VAL A 59 4.78 9.49 -7.53
CA VAL A 59 3.98 8.92 -6.44
C VAL A 59 2.49 8.91 -6.77
N ASN A 60 1.97 10.02 -7.32
CA ASN A 60 0.57 10.08 -7.76
C ASN A 60 0.23 9.05 -8.84
N ARG A 61 1.13 8.83 -9.81
CA ARG A 61 0.94 7.76 -10.81
C ARG A 61 0.88 6.39 -10.15
N CYS A 62 1.83 6.06 -9.27
CA CYS A 62 1.82 4.79 -8.54
C CYS A 62 0.53 4.59 -7.72
N GLN A 63 0.03 5.65 -7.07
CA GLN A 63 -1.23 5.59 -6.32
C GLN A 63 -2.42 5.31 -7.23
N ILE A 64 -2.51 5.96 -8.39
CA ILE A 64 -3.57 5.71 -9.38
C ILE A 64 -3.48 4.28 -9.91
N GLU A 65 -2.29 3.81 -10.30
CA GLU A 65 -2.07 2.43 -10.77
C GLU A 65 -2.47 1.39 -9.70
N ALA A 66 -2.19 1.65 -8.42
CA ALA A 66 -2.62 0.79 -7.31
C ALA A 66 -4.15 0.75 -7.15
N LEU A 67 -4.82 1.91 -7.29
CA LEU A 67 -6.28 1.99 -7.23
C LEU A 67 -6.94 1.28 -8.43
N GLU A 68 -6.39 1.45 -9.63
CA GLU A 68 -6.84 0.74 -10.83
C GLU A 68 -6.71 -0.78 -10.67
N TRP A 69 -5.59 -1.25 -10.08
CA TRP A 69 -5.38 -2.65 -9.78
C TRP A 69 -6.46 -3.20 -8.84
N ILE A 70 -6.75 -2.52 -7.73
CA ILE A 70 -7.80 -2.92 -6.77
C ILE A 70 -9.18 -2.94 -7.44
N LEU A 71 -9.50 -1.91 -8.23
CA LEU A 71 -10.79 -1.82 -8.93
C LEU A 71 -10.97 -2.97 -9.92
N GLY A 72 -9.88 -3.42 -10.57
CA GLY A 72 -9.88 -4.62 -11.40
C GLY A 72 -10.36 -5.87 -10.65
N PHE A 73 -9.95 -6.08 -9.40
CA PHE A 73 -10.45 -7.19 -8.57
C PHE A 73 -11.91 -7.02 -8.18
N ALA A 74 -12.33 -5.79 -7.86
CA ALA A 74 -13.72 -5.52 -7.51
C ALA A 74 -14.67 -5.82 -8.68
N GLY A 75 -14.29 -5.45 -9.91
CA GLY A 75 -15.05 -5.80 -11.12
C GLY A 75 -15.13 -7.30 -11.38
N LEU A 76 -14.04 -8.05 -11.13
CA LEU A 76 -14.05 -9.52 -11.23
C LEU A 76 -14.96 -10.19 -10.19
N ALA A 77 -15.07 -9.62 -8.99
CA ALA A 77 -15.96 -10.14 -7.95
C ALA A 77 -17.45 -9.95 -8.29
N ASP A 78 -17.80 -8.83 -8.94
CA ASP A 78 -19.17 -8.54 -9.40
C ASP A 78 -19.62 -9.52 -10.52
N GLU A 79 -18.74 -9.76 -11.50
CA GLU A 79 -18.97 -10.70 -12.60
C GLU A 79 -19.10 -12.17 -12.12
N ALA A 80 -18.34 -12.57 -11.10
CA ALA A 80 -18.42 -13.91 -10.51
C ALA A 80 -19.71 -14.14 -9.70
N GLY A 81 -20.25 -13.09 -9.08
CA GLY A 81 -21.54 -13.14 -8.37
C GLY A 81 -22.75 -13.26 -9.31
N SER A 82 -22.66 -12.70 -10.52
CA SER A 82 -23.77 -12.68 -11.48
C SER A 82 -24.00 -14.02 -12.21
N LYS A 83 -22.97 -14.89 -12.30
CA LYS A 83 -23.07 -16.20 -12.99
C LYS A 83 -23.67 -17.34 -12.17
N ASN A 84 -24.00 -17.11 -10.90
CA ASN A 84 -24.59 -18.09 -9.99
C ASN A 84 -26.08 -17.81 -9.66
N GLY A 85 -26.75 -16.95 -10.42
CA GLY A 85 -28.19 -16.62 -10.30
C GLY A 85 -29.06 -17.35 -11.30
#